data_AF-A0A969V234-F1
#
_entry.id   AF-A0A969V234-F1
#
_cell.length_a   1.000
_cell.length_b   1.000
_cell.length_c   1.000
_cell.angle_alpha   90.00
_cell.angle_beta   90.00
_cell.angle_gamma   90.00
#
_symmetry.space_group_name_H-M   'P 1'
#
loop_
_entity.id
_entity.type
_entity.pdbx_description
1 polymer ?
#
loop_
_entity_poly.entity_id
_entity_poly.type
_entity_poly.pdbx_seq_one_letter_code
_entity_poly.pdbx_strand_id
1 'polypeptide(L)'
;MRILSGDDVRSAVPISAAVKAVADAFAQIANGRAEVPLRISLGQAEHDSHTFFMPALLAGGAESQPAIGMKVVSVFPHNAARHRIWMAARIQGPCDHLLEGPEGRGGLGHED
;
A
#
# COMPACT_ATOMS: atom_id res chain seq x y z
N MET A 1 -8.23 -5.45 12.72
CA MET A 1 -6.82 -5.26 12.30
C MET A 1 -6.30 -6.58 11.76
N ARG A 2 -5.91 -6.64 10.48
CA ARG A 2 -5.34 -7.83 9.84
C ARG A 2 -3.84 -7.62 9.62
N ILE A 3 -3.04 -8.63 9.95
CA ILE A 3 -1.58 -8.61 9.78
C ILE A 3 -1.23 -9.68 8.73
N LEU A 4 -0.43 -9.30 7.74
CA LEU A 4 0.07 -10.19 6.70
C LEU A 4 1.59 -10.23 6.77
N SER A 5 2.15 -11.43 6.81
CA SER A 5 3.59 -11.68 6.69
C SER A 5 4.08 -11.47 5.26
N GLY A 6 5.40 -11.51 5.07
CA GLY A 6 5.99 -11.47 3.73
C GLY A 6 5.56 -12.65 2.85
N ASP A 7 5.34 -13.82 3.44
CA ASP A 7 4.91 -15.03 2.72
C ASP A 7 3.42 -14.98 2.38
N ASP A 8 2.59 -14.40 3.26
CA ASP A 8 1.17 -14.12 2.96
C ASP A 8 1.06 -13.19 1.76
N VAL A 9 1.86 -12.13 1.70
CA VAL A 9 1.85 -11.19 0.57
C VAL A 9 2.35 -11.87 -0.72
N ARG A 10 3.42 -12.66 -0.62
CA ARG A 10 4.02 -13.36 -1.77
C ARG A 10 3.07 -14.38 -2.40
N SER A 11 2.26 -15.05 -1.59
CA SER A 11 1.26 -16.02 -2.06
C SER A 11 -0.03 -15.35 -2.56
N ALA A 12 -0.41 -14.20 -2.01
CA ALA A 12 -1.66 -13.53 -2.34
C ALA A 12 -1.67 -12.75 -3.66
N VAL A 13 -0.50 -12.32 -4.19
CA VAL A 13 -0.44 -11.39 -5.33
C VAL A 13 0.40 -11.96 -6.48
N PRO A 14 -0.24 -12.57 -7.50
CA PRO A 14 0.44 -12.94 -8.75
C PRO A 14 1.04 -11.71 -9.45
N ILE A 15 2.17 -11.89 -10.14
CA ILE A 15 2.88 -10.77 -10.79
C ILE A 15 2.01 -10.04 -11.82
N SER A 16 1.13 -10.74 -12.53
CA SER A 16 0.21 -10.14 -13.51
C SER A 16 -0.80 -9.19 -12.84
N ALA A 17 -1.31 -9.55 -11.66
CA ALA A 17 -2.19 -8.70 -10.87
C ALA A 17 -1.45 -7.47 -10.35
N ALA A 18 -0.20 -7.63 -9.89
CA ALA A 18 0.63 -6.51 -9.45
C ALA A 18 0.90 -5.49 -10.57
N VAL A 19 1.21 -5.97 -11.78
CA VAL A 19 1.43 -5.10 -12.95
C VAL A 19 0.17 -4.30 -13.29
N LYS A 20 -1.01 -4.95 -13.32
CA LYS A 20 -2.29 -4.28 -13.58
C LYS A 20 -2.60 -3.22 -12.53
N ALA A 21 -2.44 -3.55 -11.25
CA ALA A 21 -2.69 -2.62 -10.15
C ALA A 21 -1.77 -1.39 -10.22
N VAL A 22 -0.48 -1.59 -10.54
CA VAL A 22 0.47 -0.48 -10.69
C VAL A 22 0.15 0.38 -11.91
N ALA A 23 -0.24 -0.23 -13.04
CA ALA A 23 -0.63 0.51 -14.24
C ALA A 23 -1.86 1.40 -13.98
N ASP A 24 -2.88 0.86 -13.31
CA ASP A 24 -4.07 1.61 -12.91
C ASP A 24 -3.72 2.76 -11.94
N ALA A 25 -2.88 2.51 -10.93
CA ALA A 25 -2.43 3.55 -10.00
C ALA A 25 -1.70 4.70 -10.72
N PHE A 26 -0.83 4.40 -11.69
CA PHE A 26 -0.20 5.44 -12.51
C PHE A 26 -1.19 6.20 -13.38
N ALA A 27 -2.20 5.53 -13.95
CA ALA A 27 -3.27 6.19 -14.68
C ALA A 27 -4.08 7.12 -13.77
N GLN A 28 -4.35 6.75 -12.52
CA GLN A 28 -5.00 7.61 -11.55
C GLN A 28 -4.16 8.85 -11.23
N ILE A 29 -2.84 8.70 -11.02
CA ILE A 29 -1.92 9.82 -10.81
C ILE A 29 -1.94 10.78 -12.01
N ALA A 30 -1.80 10.25 -13.23
CA ALA A 30 -1.76 11.07 -14.46
C ALA A 30 -3.04 11.87 -14.70
N ASN A 31 -4.18 11.35 -14.25
CA ASN A 31 -5.48 11.99 -14.40
C ASN A 31 -5.92 12.82 -13.17
N GLY A 32 -5.02 13.07 -12.22
CA GLY A 32 -5.33 13.85 -11.01
C GLY A 32 -6.32 13.16 -10.06
N ARG A 33 -6.45 11.83 -10.13
CA ARG A 33 -7.34 11.00 -9.30
C ARG A 33 -6.61 10.27 -8.17
N ALA A 34 -5.47 10.80 -7.76
CA ALA A 34 -4.67 10.29 -6.66
C ALA A 34 -3.99 11.45 -5.93
N GLU A 35 -3.93 11.35 -4.60
CA GLU A 35 -3.07 12.20 -3.78
C GLU A 35 -1.84 11.41 -3.35
N VAL A 36 -0.68 11.79 -3.90
CA VAL A 36 0.61 11.17 -3.62
C VAL A 36 1.60 12.28 -3.27
N PRO A 37 1.71 12.69 -1.99
CA PRO A 37 2.66 13.71 -1.59
C PRO A 37 4.10 13.24 -1.75
N LEU A 38 5.03 14.19 -1.71
CA LEU A 38 6.46 13.87 -1.70
C LEU A 38 6.80 12.97 -0.50
N ARG A 39 7.61 11.94 -0.74
CA ARG A 39 8.08 11.03 0.31
C ARG A 39 8.78 11.82 1.42
N ILE A 40 8.48 11.50 2.68
CA ILE A 40 9.19 12.06 3.84
C ILE A 40 10.43 11.20 4.08
N SER A 41 11.60 11.83 4.21
CA SER A 41 12.88 11.15 4.47
C SER A 41 13.40 11.54 5.85
N LEU A 42 13.63 10.54 6.71
CA LEU A 42 14.29 10.69 8.01
C LEU A 42 15.65 10.01 7.96
N GLY A 43 16.72 10.83 7.97
CA GLY A 43 18.09 10.34 8.07
C GLY A 43 18.45 9.98 9.52
N GLN A 44 19.21 8.90 9.69
CA GLN A 44 19.70 8.41 10.97
C GLN A 44 21.23 8.30 10.87
N ALA A 45 21.92 9.40 11.20
CA ALA A 45 23.36 9.55 10.99
C ALA A 45 24.19 8.46 11.69
N GLU A 46 23.80 8.07 12.91
CA GLU A 46 24.47 7.02 13.68
C GLU A 46 24.53 5.65 12.97
N HIS A 47 23.59 5.40 12.05
CA HIS A 47 23.44 4.12 11.37
C HIS A 47 23.71 4.17 9.87
N ASP A 48 24.10 5.35 9.35
CA ASP A 48 24.22 5.62 7.92
C ASP A 48 22.97 5.14 7.15
N SER A 49 21.79 5.51 7.65
CA SER A 49 20.52 4.92 7.19
C SER A 49 19.42 5.94 7.01
N HIS A 50 18.41 5.55 6.24
CA HIS A 50 17.24 6.37 5.97
C HIS A 50 15.96 5.57 6.18
N THR A 51 14.96 6.21 6.80
CA THR A 51 13.59 5.72 6.83
C THR A 51 12.69 6.66 6.05
N PHE A 52 11.90 6.11 5.14
CA PHE A 52 10.97 6.85 4.30
C PHE A 52 9.53 6.52 4.64
N PHE A 53 8.69 7.55 4.68
CA PHE A 53 7.24 7.44 4.79
C PHE A 53 6.62 7.86 3.46
N MET A 54 5.84 6.96 2.87
CA MET A 54 5.21 7.16 1.55
C MET A 54 3.71 6.89 1.68
N PRO A 55 2.93 7.90 2.09
CA PRO A 55 1.48 7.82 2.04
C PRO A 55 0.97 7.99 0.60
N ALA A 56 -0.16 7.37 0.29
CA ALA A 56 -0.89 7.56 -0.95
C ALA A 56 -2.39 7.34 -0.71
N LEU A 57 -3.21 8.16 -1.37
CA LEU A 57 -4.66 8.00 -1.49
C LEU A 57 -5.00 7.88 -2.98
N LEU A 58 -5.70 6.81 -3.35
CA LEU A 58 -6.19 6.50 -4.68
C LEU A 58 -7.72 6.57 -4.67
N ALA A 59 -8.30 7.26 -5.64
CA ALA A 59 -9.76 7.39 -5.76
C ALA A 59 -10.45 6.09 -6.21
N GLY A 60 -9.72 5.16 -6.82
CA GLY A 60 -10.28 3.98 -7.47
C GLY A 60 -10.65 4.23 -8.94
N GLY A 61 -10.98 3.15 -9.65
CA GLY A 61 -11.30 3.12 -11.06
C GLY A 61 -12.43 2.15 -11.38
N ALA A 62 -12.61 1.84 -12.66
CA ALA A 62 -13.63 0.87 -13.10
C ALA A 62 -13.34 -0.56 -12.60
N GLU A 63 -12.06 -0.88 -12.39
CA GLU A 63 -11.56 -2.22 -12.03
C GLU A 63 -10.83 -2.23 -10.69
N SER A 64 -10.74 -1.08 -10.00
CA SER A 64 -9.98 -0.91 -8.77
C SER A 64 -10.78 -0.12 -7.75
N GLN A 65 -10.72 -0.57 -6.52
CA GLN A 65 -11.39 0.13 -5.44
C GLN A 65 -10.58 1.34 -4.97
N PRO A 66 -11.21 2.33 -4.31
CA PRO A 66 -10.49 3.36 -3.59
C PRO A 66 -9.47 2.72 -2.63
N ALA A 67 -8.35 3.40 -2.38
CA ALA A 67 -7.32 2.85 -1.47
C ALA A 67 -6.57 3.96 -0.75
N ILE A 68 -6.35 3.81 0.55
CA ILE A 68 -5.42 4.65 1.31
C ILE A 68 -4.39 3.75 1.99
N GLY A 69 -3.14 4.15 1.93
CA GLY A 69 -2.09 3.42 2.63
C GLY A 69 -0.81 4.20 2.79
N MET A 70 0.07 3.67 3.62
CA MET A 70 1.39 4.20 3.88
C MET A 70 2.41 3.09 3.84
N LYS A 71 3.43 3.26 3.00
CA LYS A 71 4.63 2.41 3.03
C LYS A 71 5.68 3.08 3.90
N VAL A 72 6.12 2.35 4.93
CA VAL A 72 7.32 2.69 5.71
C VAL A 72 8.43 1.78 5.22
N VAL A 73 9.51 2.34 4.68
CA VAL A 73 10.69 1.58 4.26
C VAL A 73 11.91 2.13 4.95
N SER A 74 12.76 1.25 5.46
CA SER A 74 14.05 1.63 6.01
C SER A 74 15.16 0.96 5.23
N VAL A 75 16.18 1.76 4.90
CA VAL A 75 17.38 1.33 4.19
C VAL A 75 18.55 1.41 5.17
N PHE A 76 19.08 0.25 5.53
CA PHE A 76 20.24 0.11 6.42
C PHE A 76 21.36 -0.59 5.64
N PRO A 77 22.30 0.16 5.04
CA PRO A 77 23.34 -0.40 4.18
C PRO A 77 24.14 -1.53 4.84
N HIS A 78 24.40 -1.40 6.13
CA HIS A 78 25.15 -2.35 6.93
C HIS A 78 24.41 -3.69 7.19
N ASN A 79 23.10 -3.78 6.93
CA ASN A 79 22.36 -5.04 7.09
C ASN A 79 22.72 -6.08 6.02
N ALA A 80 23.27 -5.66 4.89
CA ALA A 80 23.65 -6.58 3.83
C ALA A 80 24.74 -7.57 4.29
N ALA A 81 25.77 -7.04 4.96
CA ALA A 81 26.85 -7.83 5.51
C ALA A 81 26.41 -8.71 6.70
N ARG A 82 25.43 -8.24 7.48
CA ARG A 82 25.00 -8.91 8.72
C ARG A 82 23.86 -9.92 8.54
N HIS A 83 22.93 -9.62 7.63
CA HIS A 83 21.63 -10.29 7.52
C HIS A 83 21.22 -10.60 6.07
N ARG A 84 22.08 -10.30 5.08
CA ARG A 84 21.85 -10.52 3.65
C ARG A 84 20.63 -9.77 3.09
N ILE A 85 20.23 -8.69 3.75
CA ILE A 85 19.14 -7.80 3.33
C ILE A 85 19.60 -6.35 3.48
N TRP A 86 19.21 -5.48 2.55
CA TRP A 86 19.54 -4.05 2.60
C TRP A 86 18.39 -3.20 3.17
N MET A 87 17.16 -3.68 3.00
CA MET A 87 15.95 -2.91 3.24
C MET A 87 14.87 -3.76 3.88
N ALA A 88 14.05 -3.12 4.71
CA ALA A 88 12.82 -3.67 5.22
C ALA A 88 11.67 -2.70 4.92
N ALA A 89 10.49 -3.24 4.59
CA ALA A 89 9.31 -2.45 4.27
C ALA A 89 8.09 -2.97 5.03
N ARG A 90 7.21 -2.06 5.43
CA ARG A 90 5.87 -2.33 5.97
C ARG A 90 4.87 -1.47 5.23
N ILE A 91 3.68 -2.01 4.97
CA ILE A 91 2.57 -1.29 4.34
C ILE A 91 1.40 -1.33 5.32
N GLN A 92 0.86 -0.16 5.63
CA GLN A 92 -0.34 -0.01 6.44
C GLN A 92 -1.46 0.57 5.58
N GLY A 93 -2.66 -0.01 5.65
CA GLY A 93 -3.89 0.52 5.08
C GLY A 93 -5.09 0.14 5.94
N PRO A 94 -6.29 0.68 5.69
CA PRO A 94 -7.50 0.27 6.39
C PRO A 94 -7.85 -1.17 6.02
N CYS A 95 -8.38 -1.94 6.98
CA CYS A 95 -8.75 -3.33 6.74
C CYS A 95 -10.07 -3.46 5.98
N ASP A 96 -11.06 -2.58 6.23
CA ASP A 96 -12.46 -2.89 5.91
C ASP A 96 -13.25 -1.80 5.17
N HIS A 97 -12.70 -0.61 4.92
CA HIS A 97 -13.54 0.54 4.49
C HIS A 97 -13.41 1.01 3.04
N LEU A 98 -12.60 0.36 2.22
CA LEU A 98 -12.50 0.73 0.81
C LEU A 98 -12.69 -0.44 -0.16
N LEU A 99 -13.05 -1.64 0.30
CA LEU A 99 -13.32 -2.79 -0.59
C LEU A 99 -14.81 -3.01 -0.87
N GLU A 100 -15.70 -2.30 -0.17
CA GLU A 100 -17.14 -2.34 -0.40
C GLU A 100 -17.48 -1.46 -1.62
N GLY A 101 -17.73 -2.08 -2.76
CA GLY A 101 -18.34 -1.40 -3.91
C GLY A 101 -19.80 -1.00 -3.61
N PRO A 102 -20.45 -0.23 -4.50
CA PRO A 102 -21.81 0.27 -4.30
C PRO A 102 -22.92 -0.80 -4.19
N GLU A 103 -22.61 -2.09 -4.30
CA GLU A 103 -23.60 -3.18 -4.26
C GLU A 103 -23.99 -3.65 -2.85
N GLY A 104 -23.44 -3.04 -1.79
CA GLY A 104 -23.80 -3.37 -0.39
C GLY A 104 -25.17 -2.86 0.10
N ARG A 105 -25.97 -2.18 -0.75
CA ARG A 105 -27.34 -1.78 -0.41
C ARG A 105 -28.38 -2.81 -0.84
N GLY A 106 -28.24 -4.05 -0.35
CA GLY A 106 -29.31 -5.03 -0.33
C GLY A 106 -30.15 -4.83 0.92
N GLY A 107 -31.30 -4.18 0.80
CA GLY A 107 -32.22 -3.91 1.90
C GLY A 107 -32.71 -5.18 2.58
N LEU A 108 -32.58 -5.22 3.90
CA LEU A 108 -33.51 -5.96 4.74
C LEU A 108 -34.55 -4.96 5.22
N GLY A 109 -35.59 -4.79 4.41
CA GLY A 109 -36.88 -4.42 4.94
C GLY A 109 -37.35 -5.56 5.82
N HIS A 110 -37.49 -5.28 7.11
CA HIS A 110 -38.41 -6.02 7.95
C HIS A 110 -39.52 -5.04 8.30
N GLU A 111 -40.57 -5.10 7.49
CA GLU A 111 -41.91 -4.80 7.95
C GLU A 111 -42.33 -5.95 8.88
N ASP A 112 -42.99 -5.54 9.98
CA ASP A 112 -43.62 -6.29 11.08
C ASP A 112 -42.75 -6.81 12.25
#